data_AF-A0A5D3Y803-F1
#
_entry.id   AF-A0A5D3Y803-F1
#
_cell.length_a   1.000
_cell.length_b   1.000
_cell.length_c   1.000
_cell.angle_alpha   90.00
_cell.angle_beta   90.00
_cell.angle_gamma   90.00
#
_symmetry.space_group_name_H-M   'P 1'
#
loop_
_entity.id
_entity.type
_entity.pdbx_description
1 polymer ?
#
loop_
_entity_poly.entity_id
_entity_poly.type
_entity_poly.pdbx_seq_one_letter_code
_entity_poly.pdbx_strand_id
1 'polypeptide(L)'
;MDTEEKFGGLVMQWWNGDGAARVYAYEGDALLMERAQGTNSLIEMAYEGQDDEASRIACNVIAKLHKPRSTPPPELIPLNIWFEALESAAQREDSLLLESLAVVRKLLASPRDIVVLHGDVHHANVLDFGSRGWLAIDPKRIIGKRGYDYANPLCNPELPTVTDPLTQIYLPISRDCASC
;
A
#
# COMPACT_ATOMS: atom_id res chain seq x y z
N MET A 1 2.69 6.21 -19.31
CA MET A 1 3.20 5.47 -18.16
C MET A 1 4.00 6.44 -17.33
N ASP A 2 3.53 6.66 -16.11
CA ASP A 2 4.22 7.57 -15.19
C ASP A 2 5.60 6.99 -14.85
N THR A 3 6.55 7.86 -14.54
CA THR A 3 7.91 7.46 -14.17
C THR A 3 7.88 6.53 -12.96
N GLU A 4 6.90 6.70 -12.07
CA GLU A 4 6.69 5.91 -10.86
C GLU A 4 6.31 4.44 -11.14
N GLU A 5 5.41 4.19 -12.09
CA GLU A 5 4.96 2.84 -12.49
C GLU A 5 6.11 2.00 -13.06
N LYS A 6 7.06 2.64 -13.76
CA LYS A 6 8.24 1.96 -14.33
C LYS A 6 9.13 1.38 -13.25
N PHE A 7 9.31 2.13 -12.16
CA PHE A 7 10.18 1.73 -11.07
C PHE A 7 9.54 0.77 -10.08
N GLY A 8 8.20 0.69 -10.04
CA GLY A 8 7.49 -0.33 -9.26
C GLY A 8 7.94 -1.75 -9.62
N GLY A 9 8.21 -2.01 -10.90
CA GLY A 9 8.71 -3.29 -11.39
C GLY A 9 10.04 -3.73 -10.75
N LEU A 10 10.95 -2.80 -10.42
CA LEU A 10 12.23 -3.13 -9.78
C LEU A 10 12.02 -3.66 -8.35
N VAL A 11 11.09 -3.07 -7.61
CA VAL A 11 10.75 -3.55 -6.26
C VAL A 11 10.05 -4.91 -6.34
N MET A 12 9.16 -5.11 -7.31
CA MET A 12 8.55 -6.42 -7.55
C MET A 12 9.58 -7.50 -7.90
N GLN A 13 10.60 -7.18 -8.72
CA GLN A 13 11.71 -8.09 -9.00
C GLN A 13 12.48 -8.43 -7.72
N TRP A 14 12.74 -7.45 -6.87
CA TRP A 14 13.41 -7.67 -5.59
C TRP A 14 12.60 -8.54 -4.62
N TRP A 15 11.27 -8.36 -4.57
CA TRP A 15 10.36 -9.23 -3.81
C TRP A 15 10.27 -10.65 -4.39
N ASN A 16 10.54 -10.81 -5.69
CA ASN A 16 10.71 -12.10 -6.37
C ASN A 16 9.58 -13.12 -6.09
N GLY A 17 8.33 -12.66 -6.07
CA GLY A 17 7.19 -13.53 -5.85
C GLY A 17 6.82 -13.81 -4.39
N ASP A 18 7.49 -13.20 -3.41
CA ASP A 18 7.15 -13.28 -1.98
C ASP A 18 6.35 -12.04 -1.55
N GLY A 19 5.03 -12.20 -1.48
CA GLY A 19 4.08 -11.13 -1.18
C GLY A 19 3.64 -10.31 -2.39
N ALA A 20 4.39 -10.35 -3.49
CA ALA A 20 4.05 -9.69 -4.76
C ALA A 20 4.02 -10.68 -5.93
N ALA A 21 3.39 -10.31 -7.04
CA ALA A 21 3.40 -11.09 -8.27
C ALA A 21 4.83 -11.24 -8.82
N ARG A 22 5.17 -12.39 -9.40
CA ARG A 22 6.50 -12.59 -10.01
C ARG A 22 6.64 -11.76 -11.28
N VAL A 23 7.78 -11.11 -11.44
CA VAL A 23 8.21 -10.49 -12.69
C VAL A 23 9.03 -11.50 -13.49
N TYR A 24 8.63 -11.75 -14.74
CA TYR A 24 9.33 -12.65 -15.65
C TYR A 24 10.30 -11.92 -16.58
N ALA A 25 9.94 -10.72 -17.03
CA ALA A 25 10.79 -9.91 -17.89
C ALA A 25 10.46 -8.43 -17.74
N TYR A 26 11.42 -7.58 -18.10
CA TYR A 26 11.29 -6.13 -18.13
C TYR A 26 12.07 -5.59 -19.33
N GLU A 27 11.43 -4.77 -20.16
CA GLU A 27 12.04 -4.15 -21.33
C GLU A 27 11.50 -2.73 -21.52
N GLY A 28 12.38 -1.73 -21.39
CA GLY A 28 11.99 -0.33 -21.50
C GLY A 28 10.93 0.04 -20.47
N ASP A 29 9.71 0.28 -20.95
CA ASP A 29 8.54 0.63 -20.13
C ASP A 29 7.58 -0.57 -19.94
N ALA A 30 7.92 -1.76 -20.44
CA ALA A 30 7.06 -2.93 -20.36
C ALA A 30 7.52 -3.90 -19.26
N LEU A 31 6.55 -4.42 -18.51
CA LEU A 31 6.74 -5.40 -17.45
C LEU A 31 5.88 -6.64 -17.75
N LEU A 32 6.53 -7.80 -17.88
CA LEU A 32 5.85 -9.10 -17.98
C LEU A 32 5.83 -9.74 -16.59
N MET A 33 4.63 -10.03 -16.08
CA MET A 33 4.45 -10.57 -14.74
C MET A 33 3.45 -11.73 -14.68
N GLU A 34 3.45 -12.42 -13.55
CA GLU A 34 2.49 -13.44 -13.17
C GLU A 34 1.06 -12.91 -13.34
N ARG A 35 0.18 -13.71 -13.98
CA ARG A 35 -1.22 -13.35 -14.18
C ARG A 35 -2.05 -13.83 -13.00
N ALA A 36 -2.86 -12.94 -12.42
CA ALA A 36 -3.89 -13.34 -11.45
C ALA A 36 -4.92 -14.27 -12.13
N GLN A 37 -5.19 -15.42 -11.50
CA GLN A 37 -6.10 -16.44 -12.03
C GLN A 37 -7.30 -16.70 -11.13
N GLY A 38 -7.28 -16.16 -9.91
CA GLY A 38 -8.39 -16.24 -8.98
C GLY A 38 -9.56 -15.37 -9.42
N THR A 39 -10.73 -15.68 -8.88
CA THR A 39 -11.98 -14.98 -9.17
C THR A 39 -12.44 -14.10 -8.01
N ASN A 40 -11.76 -14.16 -6.86
CA ASN A 40 -12.14 -13.37 -5.69
C ASN A 40 -11.58 -11.94 -5.82
N SER A 41 -12.27 -11.00 -5.18
CA SER A 41 -11.94 -9.58 -5.19
C SER A 41 -12.10 -9.00 -3.79
N LEU A 42 -11.05 -8.36 -3.26
CA LEU A 42 -11.13 -7.77 -1.92
C LEU A 42 -12.22 -6.69 -1.82
N ILE A 43 -12.46 -5.95 -2.90
CA ILE A 43 -13.49 -4.90 -2.88
C ILE A 43 -14.89 -5.51 -2.86
N GLU A 44 -15.11 -6.62 -3.59
CA GLU A 44 -16.40 -7.33 -3.57
C GLU A 44 -16.65 -7.95 -2.19
N MET A 45 -15.61 -8.55 -1.59
CA MET A 45 -15.68 -9.06 -0.21
C MET A 45 -16.09 -7.97 0.78
N ALA A 46 -15.50 -6.77 0.69
CA ALA A 46 -15.86 -5.62 1.52
C ALA A 46 -17.33 -5.22 1.32
N TYR A 47 -17.78 -5.10 0.06
CA TYR A 47 -19.19 -4.80 -0.25
C TYR A 47 -20.19 -5.84 0.27
N GLU A 48 -19.78 -7.12 0.34
CA GLU A 48 -20.58 -8.23 0.85
C GLU A 48 -20.51 -8.39 2.38
N GLY A 49 -19.88 -7.43 3.08
CA GLY A 49 -19.79 -7.42 4.55
C GLY A 49 -18.69 -8.32 5.12
N GLN A 50 -17.70 -8.69 4.30
CA GLN A 50 -16.54 -9.50 4.70
C GLN A 50 -15.29 -8.64 4.94
N ASP A 51 -15.47 -7.39 5.41
CA ASP A 51 -14.42 -6.40 5.63
C ASP A 51 -13.26 -6.92 6.50
N ASP A 52 -13.58 -7.69 7.55
CA ASP A 52 -12.58 -8.28 8.45
C ASP A 52 -11.67 -9.27 7.71
N GLU A 53 -12.23 -10.07 6.79
CA GLU A 53 -11.46 -11.02 5.99
C GLU A 53 -10.63 -10.29 4.95
N ALA A 54 -11.21 -9.33 4.23
CA ALA A 54 -10.51 -8.52 3.26
C ALA A 54 -9.31 -7.79 3.89
N SER A 55 -9.51 -7.21 5.08
CA SER A 55 -8.47 -6.54 5.86
C SER A 55 -7.37 -7.51 6.29
N ARG A 56 -7.72 -8.71 6.78
CA ARG A 56 -6.73 -9.71 7.19
C ARG A 56 -5.89 -10.18 6.00
N ILE A 57 -6.49 -10.34 4.84
CA ILE A 57 -5.78 -10.70 3.61
C ILE A 57 -4.78 -9.59 3.25
N ALA A 58 -5.22 -8.33 3.20
CA ALA A 58 -4.33 -7.20 2.92
C ALA A 58 -3.17 -7.11 3.92
N CYS A 59 -3.45 -7.21 5.22
CA CYS A 59 -2.43 -7.22 6.28
C CYS A 59 -1.42 -8.36 6.13
N ASN A 60 -1.88 -9.56 5.76
CA ASN A 60 -1.00 -10.70 5.51
C ASN A 60 -0.09 -10.49 4.29
N VAL A 61 -0.59 -9.83 3.25
CA VAL A 61 0.20 -9.46 2.07
C VAL A 61 1.24 -8.41 2.45
N ILE A 62 0.84 -7.32 3.12
CA ILE A 62 1.76 -6.27 3.60
C ILE A 62 2.86 -6.86 4.48
N ALA A 63 2.50 -7.75 5.42
CA ALA A 63 3.46 -8.41 6.30
C ALA A 63 4.51 -9.23 5.54
N LYS A 64 4.17 -9.84 4.40
CA LYS A 64 5.14 -10.51 3.51
C LYS A 64 6.04 -9.51 2.80
N LEU A 65 5.48 -8.39 2.31
CA LEU A 65 6.26 -7.35 1.64
C LEU A 65 7.31 -6.74 2.57
N HIS A 66 6.97 -6.52 3.85
CA HIS A 66 7.84 -5.90 4.85
C HIS A 66 8.94 -6.81 5.41
N LYS A 67 8.94 -8.11 5.07
CA LYS A 67 9.96 -9.03 5.58
C LYS A 67 11.37 -8.58 5.18
N PRO A 68 12.36 -8.63 6.10
CA PRO A 68 13.76 -8.43 5.75
C PRO A 68 14.21 -9.44 4.69
N ARG A 69 15.05 -8.99 3.75
CA ARG A 69 15.64 -9.83 2.70
C ARG A 69 17.16 -9.65 2.71
N SER A 70 17.89 -10.69 2.31
CA SER A 70 19.36 -10.70 2.30
C SER A 70 19.96 -9.90 1.14
N THR A 71 19.20 -9.70 0.07
CA THR A 71 19.60 -8.89 -1.08
C THR A 71 19.26 -7.41 -0.83
N PRO A 72 20.14 -6.47 -1.22
CA PRO A 72 19.82 -5.05 -1.10
C PRO A 72 18.64 -4.70 -2.01
N PRO A 73 17.73 -3.80 -1.57
CA PRO A 73 16.68 -3.29 -2.44
C PRO A 73 17.25 -2.42 -3.56
N PRO A 74 16.47 -2.16 -4.63
CA PRO A 74 16.81 -1.15 -5.63
C PRO A 74 16.82 0.26 -5.01
N GLU A 75 17.05 1.29 -5.83
CA GLU A 75 16.90 2.68 -5.39
C GLU A 75 15.45 2.97 -4.98
N LEU A 76 15.29 3.51 -3.76
CA LEU A 76 13.99 3.83 -3.16
C LEU A 76 13.88 5.33 -2.88
N ILE A 77 12.67 5.85 -3.00
CA ILE A 77 12.31 7.22 -2.63
C ILE A 77 11.96 7.25 -1.14
N PRO A 78 12.62 8.09 -0.33
CA PRO A 78 12.22 8.29 1.05
C PRO A 78 10.80 8.85 1.15
N LEU A 79 9.99 8.31 2.08
CA LEU A 79 8.59 8.69 2.25
C LEU A 79 8.38 10.20 2.48
N ASN A 80 9.35 10.92 3.08
CA ASN A 80 9.25 12.37 3.23
C ASN A 80 9.28 13.13 1.89
N ILE A 81 10.03 12.63 0.91
CA ILE A 81 10.05 13.21 -0.45
C ILE A 81 8.67 13.01 -1.10
N TRP A 82 8.04 11.86 -0.86
CA TRP A 82 6.69 11.57 -1.34
C TRP A 82 5.64 12.59 -0.87
N PHE A 83 5.84 13.20 0.31
CA PHE A 83 4.95 14.21 0.88
C PHE A 83 5.27 15.66 0.45
N GLU A 84 6.30 15.92 -0.37
CA GLU A 84 6.65 17.28 -0.81
C GLU A 84 5.53 17.97 -1.61
N ALA A 85 4.73 17.19 -2.35
CA ALA A 85 3.58 17.70 -3.07
C ALA A 85 2.52 18.27 -2.11
N LEU A 86 2.30 17.62 -0.96
CA LEU A 86 1.42 18.12 0.10
C LEU A 86 1.98 19.41 0.72
N GLU A 87 3.30 19.48 0.95
CA GLU A 87 3.93 20.71 1.46
C GLU A 87 3.70 21.89 0.51
N SER A 88 3.90 21.66 -0.79
CA SER A 88 3.71 22.66 -1.83
C SER A 88 2.24 23.07 -2.03
N ALA A 89 1.30 22.15 -1.77
CA ALA A 89 -0.13 22.42 -1.84
C ALA A 89 -0.63 23.20 -0.61
N ALA A 90 -0.19 22.83 0.60
CA ALA A 90 -0.58 23.48 1.84
C ALA A 90 -0.16 24.96 1.90
N GLN A 91 0.92 25.34 1.21
CA GLN A 91 1.37 26.74 1.09
C GLN A 91 0.41 27.64 0.28
N ARG A 92 -0.54 27.06 -0.49
CA ARG A 92 -1.43 27.79 -1.40
C ARG A 92 -2.85 28.03 -0.84
N GLU A 93 -3.00 27.98 0.48
CA GLU A 93 -4.19 28.33 1.27
C GLU A 93 -5.36 27.32 1.24
N ASP A 94 -5.17 26.19 1.95
CA ASP A 94 -6.27 25.39 2.49
C ASP A 94 -5.92 24.99 3.94
N SER A 95 -6.76 25.38 4.91
CA SER A 95 -6.55 25.07 6.33
C SER A 95 -6.47 23.57 6.60
N LEU A 96 -7.20 22.75 5.83
CA LEU A 96 -7.18 21.29 5.97
C LEU A 96 -5.84 20.69 5.53
N LEU A 97 -5.23 21.22 4.47
CA LEU A 97 -3.92 20.77 4.00
C LEU A 97 -2.81 21.15 4.98
N LEU A 98 -2.92 22.30 5.65
CA LEU A 98 -2.00 22.70 6.71
C LEU A 98 -2.10 21.79 7.94
N GLU A 99 -3.31 21.42 8.36
CA GLU A 99 -3.52 20.46 9.44
C GLU A 99 -2.97 19.07 9.08
N SER A 100 -3.29 18.60 7.87
CA SER A 100 -2.77 17.33 7.35
C SER A 100 -1.24 17.32 7.32
N LEU A 101 -0.63 18.42 6.88
CA LEU A 101 0.82 18.58 6.87
C LEU A 101 1.42 18.54 8.28
N ALA A 102 0.77 19.17 9.27
CA ALA A 102 1.23 19.10 10.66
C ALA A 102 1.23 17.66 11.20
N VAL A 103 0.20 16.88 10.87
CA VAL A 103 0.12 15.45 11.23
C VAL A 103 1.23 14.65 10.55
N VAL A 104 1.43 14.83 9.24
CA VAL A 104 2.49 14.17 8.47
C VAL A 104 3.87 14.46 9.07
N ARG A 105 4.18 15.74 9.34
CA ARG A 105 5.46 16.14 9.97
C ARG A 105 5.68 15.47 11.32
N LYS A 106 4.64 15.41 12.16
CA LYS A 106 4.71 14.72 13.46
C LYS A 106 4.98 13.22 13.31
N LEU A 107 4.35 12.57 12.33
CA LEU A 107 4.54 11.14 12.07
C LEU A 107 5.93 10.84 11.51
N LEU A 108 6.45 11.69 10.63
CA LEU A 108 7.79 11.55 10.02
C LEU A 108 8.93 11.88 10.99
N ALA A 109 8.70 12.74 12.00
CA ALA A 109 9.73 13.15 12.97
C ALA A 109 10.24 12.04 13.91
N SER A 110 9.60 10.86 13.92
CA SER A 110 10.00 9.71 14.75
C SER A 110 10.08 8.44 13.90
N PRO A 111 11.12 8.31 13.05
CA PRO A 111 11.28 7.15 12.19
C PRO A 111 11.57 5.91 13.03
N ARG A 112 10.65 4.95 12.98
CA ARG A 112 10.77 3.60 13.55
C ARG A 112 10.19 2.62 12.55
N ASP A 113 10.66 1.38 12.60
CA ASP A 113 10.17 0.29 11.75
C ASP A 113 10.19 0.67 10.24
N ILE A 114 11.35 1.16 9.81
CA ILE A 114 11.58 1.58 8.42
C ILE A 114 11.79 0.35 7.55
N VAL A 115 10.95 0.21 6.53
CA VAL A 115 10.94 -0.93 5.61
C VAL A 115 10.73 -0.44 4.18
N VAL A 116 10.97 -1.34 3.22
CA VAL A 116 10.53 -1.13 1.84
C VAL A 116 9.00 -1.24 1.83
N LEU A 117 8.34 -0.21 1.34
CA LEU A 117 6.89 -0.09 1.31
C LEU A 117 6.36 -0.47 -0.07
N HIS A 118 5.11 -0.90 -0.11
CA HIS A 118 4.31 -0.92 -1.32
C HIS A 118 3.90 0.48 -1.76
N GLY A 119 3.59 1.37 -0.82
CA GLY A 119 3.30 2.77 -1.11
C GLY A 119 1.91 3.06 -1.66
N ASP A 120 1.22 2.04 -2.18
CA ASP A 120 -0.13 2.19 -2.76
C ASP A 120 -1.00 0.93 -2.57
N VAL A 121 -1.07 0.42 -1.34
CA VAL A 121 -1.88 -0.77 -1.04
C VAL A 121 -3.37 -0.38 -1.01
N HIS A 122 -4.16 -1.02 -1.85
CA HIS A 122 -5.63 -0.96 -1.83
C HIS A 122 -6.21 -2.24 -2.46
N HIS A 123 -7.53 -2.41 -2.39
CA HIS A 123 -8.24 -3.62 -2.81
C HIS A 123 -7.96 -4.07 -4.25
N ALA A 124 -7.60 -3.16 -5.15
CA ALA A 124 -7.31 -3.48 -6.55
C ALA A 124 -5.81 -3.78 -6.82
N ASN A 125 -4.93 -3.44 -5.89
CA ASN A 125 -3.49 -3.76 -5.97
C ASN A 125 -3.13 -5.03 -5.20
N VAL A 126 -4.10 -5.71 -4.58
CA VAL A 126 -3.94 -7.02 -3.96
C VAL A 126 -4.90 -7.99 -4.62
N LEU A 127 -4.37 -8.91 -5.43
CA LEU A 127 -5.15 -9.77 -6.31
C LEU A 127 -5.07 -11.23 -5.91
N ASP A 128 -6.09 -11.99 -6.28
CA ASP A 128 -6.17 -13.43 -6.05
C ASP A 128 -5.41 -14.21 -7.16
N PHE A 129 -4.31 -14.86 -6.78
CA PHE A 129 -3.53 -15.73 -7.69
C PHE A 129 -3.90 -17.22 -7.51
N GLY A 130 -5.09 -17.52 -7.00
CA GLY A 130 -5.60 -18.87 -6.83
C GLY A 130 -4.74 -19.66 -5.83
N SER A 131 -4.11 -20.75 -6.29
CA SER A 131 -3.29 -21.61 -5.43
C SER A 131 -2.07 -20.92 -4.82
N ARG A 132 -1.62 -19.80 -5.41
CA ARG A 132 -0.53 -18.96 -4.87
C ARG A 132 -1.00 -18.02 -3.75
N GLY A 133 -2.32 -17.89 -3.57
CA GLY A 133 -2.95 -16.96 -2.65
C GLY A 133 -2.92 -15.52 -3.15
N TRP A 134 -3.14 -14.58 -2.22
CA TRP A 134 -3.17 -13.16 -2.52
C TRP A 134 -1.77 -12.57 -2.64
N LEU A 135 -1.53 -11.75 -3.67
CA LEU A 135 -0.26 -11.08 -3.94
C LEU A 135 -0.49 -9.63 -4.37
N ALA A 136 0.47 -8.77 -4.03
CA ALA A 136 0.46 -7.38 -4.43
C ALA A 136 1.01 -7.14 -5.85
N ILE A 137 0.56 -6.05 -6.47
CA ILE A 137 1.03 -5.51 -7.75
C ILE A 137 1.12 -3.99 -7.70
N ASP A 138 1.88 -3.40 -8.63
CA ASP A 138 2.02 -1.94 -8.80
C ASP A 138 2.49 -1.16 -7.55
N PRO A 139 3.63 -1.54 -6.94
CA PRO A 139 4.17 -0.77 -5.83
C PRO A 139 4.76 0.56 -6.30
N LYS A 140 4.74 1.55 -5.41
CA LYS A 140 5.55 2.76 -5.49
C LYS A 140 6.82 2.50 -4.71
N ARG A 141 7.98 2.68 -5.36
CA ARG A 141 9.35 2.42 -4.87
C ARG A 141 9.76 3.23 -3.62
N ILE A 142 9.09 3.05 -2.49
CA ILE A 142 9.18 3.91 -1.33
C ILE A 142 9.89 3.18 -0.17
N ILE A 143 10.68 3.93 0.61
CA ILE A 143 11.18 3.50 1.91
C ILE A 143 10.62 4.40 3.01
N GLY A 144 10.08 3.79 4.06
CA GLY A 144 9.44 4.56 5.12
C GLY A 144 8.91 3.70 6.26
N LYS A 145 8.18 4.33 7.17
CA LYS A 145 7.57 3.66 8.32
C LYS A 145 6.50 2.69 7.87
N ARG A 146 6.59 1.43 8.32
CA ARG A 146 5.69 0.34 7.94
C ARG A 146 4.19 0.66 8.03
N GLY A 147 3.80 1.47 9.01
CA GLY A 147 2.40 1.86 9.24
C GLY A 147 1.74 2.58 8.06
N TYR A 148 2.53 3.15 7.15
CA TYR A 148 2.00 3.78 5.94
C TYR A 148 1.23 2.79 5.06
N ASP A 149 1.79 1.61 4.80
CA ASP A 149 1.13 0.57 3.99
C ASP A 149 -0.12 -0.01 4.65
N TYR A 150 -0.18 -0.01 5.99
CA TYR A 150 -1.35 -0.51 6.73
C TYR A 150 -2.48 0.54 6.79
N ALA A 151 -2.15 1.82 6.68
CA ALA A 151 -3.14 2.89 6.67
C ALA A 151 -3.78 3.08 5.28
N ASN A 152 -3.01 2.87 4.21
CA ASN A 152 -3.46 3.13 2.83
C ASN A 152 -4.76 2.39 2.44
N PRO A 153 -4.94 1.09 2.78
CA PRO A 153 -6.18 0.36 2.48
C PRO A 153 -7.43 0.92 3.17
N LEU A 154 -7.27 1.64 4.29
CA LEU A 154 -8.38 2.24 5.04
C LEU A 154 -8.95 3.46 4.31
N CYS A 155 -8.17 4.07 3.42
CA CYS A 155 -8.55 5.24 2.65
C CYS A 155 -9.08 4.81 1.27
N ASN A 156 -10.25 4.19 1.21
CA ASN A 156 -10.88 3.85 -0.08
C ASN A 156 -12.22 4.61 -0.28
N PRO A 157 -12.26 5.69 -1.09
CA PRO A 157 -13.45 6.54 -1.24
C PRO A 157 -14.66 5.84 -1.86
N GLU A 158 -14.46 4.69 -2.49
CA GLU A 158 -15.51 3.90 -3.13
C GLU A 158 -16.33 3.07 -2.12
N LEU A 159 -15.87 2.90 -0.88
CA LEU A 159 -16.65 2.16 0.11
C LEU A 159 -17.81 3.03 0.64
N PRO A 160 -19.06 2.51 0.72
CA PRO A 160 -20.24 3.26 1.18
C PRO A 160 -20.09 3.81 2.61
N THR A 161 -19.17 3.24 3.38
CA THR A 161 -18.82 3.65 4.74
C THR A 161 -17.96 4.92 4.81
N VAL A 162 -17.38 5.40 3.70
CA VAL A 162 -16.51 6.60 3.73
C VAL A 162 -17.30 7.91 3.88
N THR A 163 -18.59 7.92 3.57
CA THR A 163 -19.42 9.13 3.66
C THR A 163 -20.14 9.32 5.01
N ASP A 164 -20.01 8.39 5.96
CA ASP A 164 -20.62 8.52 7.28
C ASP A 164 -19.56 8.90 8.34
N PRO A 165 -19.60 10.14 8.88
CA PRO A 165 -18.65 10.63 9.89
C PRO A 165 -18.61 9.76 11.16
N LEU A 166 -19.67 8.99 11.44
CA LEU A 166 -19.72 8.11 12.60
C LEU A 166 -19.04 6.76 12.35
N THR A 167 -18.99 6.26 11.11
CA THR A 167 -18.27 5.00 10.77
C THR A 167 -16.79 5.22 10.45
N GLN A 168 -16.37 6.46 10.13
CA GLN A 168 -14.95 6.85 10.07
C GLN A 168 -14.17 6.60 11.37
N ILE A 169 -14.87 6.54 12.51
CA ILE A 169 -14.31 6.30 13.85
C ILE A 169 -14.70 4.90 14.39
N TYR A 170 -15.70 4.26 13.78
CA TYR A 170 -16.34 3.01 14.27
C TYR A 170 -16.39 1.86 13.25
N LEU A 171 -15.53 1.82 12.24
CA LEU A 171 -15.01 0.50 11.88
C LEU A 171 -14.28 0.02 13.14
N PRO A 172 -14.77 -1.03 13.84
CA PRO A 172 -14.03 -1.54 14.96
C PRO A 172 -12.65 -1.82 14.40
N ILE A 173 -11.65 -1.16 14.97
CA ILE A 173 -10.28 -1.64 14.89
C ILE A 173 -10.42 -3.10 15.29
N SER A 174 -10.49 -4.01 14.32
CA SER A 174 -10.45 -5.41 14.62
C SER A 174 -9.13 -5.53 15.37
N ARG A 175 -9.17 -6.14 16.56
CA ARG A 175 -8.03 -6.19 17.49
C ARG A 175 -6.75 -6.73 16.83
N ASP A 176 -6.86 -7.25 15.62
CA ASP A 176 -5.81 -7.84 14.80
C ASP A 176 -5.06 -6.83 13.91
N CYS A 177 -5.67 -5.71 13.48
CA CYS A 177 -4.92 -4.67 12.75
C CYS A 177 -3.93 -3.94 13.67
N ALA A 178 -4.25 -3.83 14.97
CA ALA A 178 -3.38 -3.25 15.98
C ALA A 178 -2.23 -4.19 16.41
N SER A 179 -2.26 -5.48 16.02
CA SER A 179 -1.23 -6.48 16.32
C SER A 179 -0.34 -6.83 15.13
N CYS A 180 -0.64 -6.28 13.94
CA CYS A 180 0.21 -6.35 12.75
C CYS A 180 1.42 -5.43 12.85
#